data_AF-A0A1G7FS87-F1
#
_entry.id   AF-A0A1G7FS87-F1
#
_cell.length_a   1.000
_cell.length_b   1.000
_cell.length_c   1.000
_cell.angle_alpha   90.00
_cell.angle_beta   90.00
_cell.angle_gamma   90.00
#
_symmetry.space_group_name_H-M   'P 1'
#
loop_
_entity.id
_entity.type
_entity.pdbx_description
1 polymer ?
#
loop_
_entity_poly.entity_id
_entity_poly.type
_entity_poly.pdbx_seq_one_letter_code
_entity_poly.pdbx_strand_id
1 'polypeptide(L)'
;MRLNRLSHWALLCTLSAVPLGFAAHAQDDSAAQTTHAKVADSDKDNDRDVRSNAALWAKIQNPVLWHNPGNIAALDLYWGAGGKANQPKPPFVFLSEDTGGTNPKFDVRDANGTKWRVKEGEEAQPEVAASRLLWAMGYYANEDYLIPGGQVQNVKMKRGSNDLKERGTLVNVRFARKPDGQKKIGIWEWKTSSFYGTREFNGLRVMMAVINNWDLKDVNNAVYMDSKNNRQIFLVSDIGASFGSNGVSWTRSRSKGNIDSFRSSGFIQSKTNSTVSFSTPKKPTGMLLATMGATAKSFAMRKDMDWIGNDIPIQDARWIGGLLGQLSHKQLTDVFRAANFSEEEVQAYVEVVESRITELKKL
;
A
#
# COMPACT_ATOMS: atom_id res chain seq x y z
N MET A 1 54.48 -7.86 -1.86
CA MET A 1 54.32 -9.08 -2.70
C MET A 1 54.73 -10.28 -1.85
N ARG A 2 53.92 -11.36 -1.85
CA ARG A 2 53.84 -12.52 -0.90
C ARG A 2 52.99 -12.20 0.36
N LEU A 3 51.79 -12.80 0.58
CA LEU A 3 51.44 -14.21 0.91
C LEU A 3 52.23 -14.70 2.16
N ASN A 4 51.69 -15.35 3.19
CA ASN A 4 50.46 -16.13 3.32
C ASN A 4 50.15 -16.40 4.82
N ARG A 5 48.97 -17.00 5.01
CA ARG A 5 48.27 -17.52 6.20
C ARG A 5 49.10 -18.25 7.26
N LEU A 6 48.60 -18.22 8.51
CA LEU A 6 48.88 -19.19 9.56
C LEU A 6 47.59 -19.87 10.02
N SER A 7 47.62 -21.20 10.07
CA SER A 7 46.64 -22.09 10.68
C SER A 7 47.34 -23.04 11.65
N HIS A 8 46.53 -23.61 12.55
CA HIS A 8 46.77 -24.73 13.47
C HIS A 8 47.34 -24.41 14.85
N TRP A 9 46.52 -24.73 15.87
CA TRP A 9 46.94 -25.58 16.98
C TRP A 9 45.82 -26.60 17.27
N ALA A 10 46.21 -27.86 17.31
CA ALA A 10 45.42 -29.00 17.76
C ALA A 10 45.84 -29.37 19.18
N LEU A 11 44.95 -29.97 19.97
CA LEU A 11 45.35 -30.85 21.06
C LEU A 11 44.30 -31.94 21.32
N LEU A 12 44.82 -33.17 21.38
CA LEU A 12 44.16 -34.46 21.61
C LEU A 12 43.81 -34.67 23.10
N CYS A 13 42.85 -35.59 23.35
CA CYS A 13 43.00 -36.86 24.10
C CYS A 13 41.62 -37.36 24.61
N THR A 14 41.04 -38.44 24.05
CA THR A 14 40.97 -39.85 24.56
C THR A 14 40.04 -40.02 25.79
N LEU A 15 39.22 -41.06 26.02
CA LEU A 15 39.10 -42.46 25.56
C LEU A 15 37.67 -42.99 25.89
N SER A 16 37.09 -43.76 24.97
CA SER A 16 36.23 -44.97 25.10
C SER A 16 35.36 -45.28 26.34
N ALA A 17 34.10 -45.68 26.10
CA ALA A 17 33.61 -47.06 26.30
C ALA A 17 32.13 -47.24 25.85
N VAL A 18 31.85 -48.32 25.12
CA VAL A 18 30.51 -48.87 24.84
C VAL A 18 30.47 -50.26 25.50
N PRO A 19 29.31 -50.69 26.02
CA PRO A 19 28.75 -51.95 25.51
C PRO A 19 27.25 -51.88 25.21
N LEU A 20 26.86 -52.73 24.26
CA LEU A 20 25.50 -53.05 23.84
C LEU A 20 24.69 -53.77 24.92
N GLY A 21 23.38 -53.59 24.90
CA GLY A 21 22.39 -54.47 25.55
C GLY A 21 21.00 -54.26 24.94
N PHE A 22 20.53 -55.22 24.14
CA PHE A 22 19.16 -55.33 23.64
C PHE A 22 18.24 -55.94 24.71
N ALA A 23 17.03 -55.39 24.91
CA ALA A 23 15.83 -56.14 25.28
C ALA A 23 14.57 -55.26 25.09
N ALA A 24 13.46 -55.89 24.73
CA ALA A 24 12.29 -55.27 24.11
C ALA A 24 11.07 -55.17 25.05
N HIS A 25 10.16 -54.26 24.68
CA HIS A 25 8.71 -54.19 24.99
C HIS A 25 8.24 -53.85 26.42
N ALA A 26 7.67 -52.65 26.56
CA ALA A 26 6.48 -52.40 27.38
C ALA A 26 5.71 -51.19 26.81
N GLN A 27 4.39 -51.31 26.84
CA GLN A 27 3.39 -50.45 26.23
C GLN A 27 2.87 -49.40 27.24
N ASP A 28 2.26 -48.36 26.67
CA ASP A 28 1.25 -47.43 27.20
C ASP A 28 1.61 -46.15 28.00
N ASP A 29 0.98 -45.09 27.46
CA ASP A 29 0.38 -43.91 28.08
C ASP A 29 1.24 -42.82 28.72
N SER A 30 1.28 -41.64 28.07
CA SER A 30 0.62 -40.45 28.61
C SER A 30 0.73 -39.20 27.72
N ALA A 31 -0.44 -38.63 27.44
CA ALA A 31 -0.74 -37.20 27.34
C ALA A 31 0.25 -36.28 26.60
N ALA A 32 0.04 -36.10 25.28
CA ALA A 32 0.59 -34.96 24.56
C ALA A 32 -0.16 -33.67 24.93
N GLN A 33 0.40 -32.91 25.87
CA GLN A 33 0.11 -31.49 26.06
C GLN A 33 0.38 -30.74 24.75
N THR A 34 -0.68 -30.29 24.09
CA THR A 34 -0.59 -29.34 22.99
C THR A 34 -0.23 -27.98 23.57
N THR A 35 1.06 -27.66 23.56
CA THR A 35 1.55 -26.33 23.88
C THR A 35 1.11 -25.38 22.77
N HIS A 36 0.17 -24.47 23.11
CA HIS A 36 -0.10 -23.28 22.33
C HIS A 36 1.13 -22.37 22.34
N ALA A 37 2.08 -22.62 21.44
CA ALA A 37 3.14 -21.69 21.14
C ALA A 37 2.53 -20.44 20.48
N LYS A 38 2.69 -19.29 21.15
CA LYS A 38 2.38 -17.96 20.64
C LYS A 38 3.02 -17.77 19.25
N VAL A 39 2.19 -17.65 18.23
CA VAL A 39 2.55 -17.18 16.88
C VAL A 39 2.92 -15.69 17.00
N ALA A 40 4.17 -15.39 17.32
CA ALA A 40 4.70 -14.03 17.42
C ALA A 40 5.75 -13.70 16.34
N ASP A 41 6.07 -14.65 15.44
CA ASP A 41 7.16 -14.52 14.47
C ASP A 41 6.69 -14.29 13.02
N SER A 42 5.41 -14.54 12.70
CA SER A 42 4.92 -14.45 11.31
C SER A 42 4.76 -13.02 10.77
N ASP A 43 4.62 -12.02 11.64
CA ASP A 43 4.35 -10.64 11.20
C ASP A 43 5.59 -9.87 10.78
N LYS A 44 6.79 -10.20 11.32
CA LYS A 44 8.04 -9.52 10.92
C LYS A 44 8.48 -9.86 9.50
N ASP A 45 8.16 -11.05 9.02
CA ASP A 45 8.49 -11.46 7.65
C ASP A 45 7.54 -10.85 6.61
N ASN A 46 6.32 -10.46 6.99
CA ASN A 46 5.35 -9.85 6.08
C ASN A 46 5.70 -8.41 5.66
N ASP A 47 6.70 -7.80 6.30
CA ASP A 47 7.23 -6.48 5.96
C ASP A 47 8.57 -6.53 5.19
N ARG A 48 9.01 -7.72 4.80
CA ARG A 48 10.19 -7.95 3.95
C ARG A 48 9.79 -8.25 2.52
N ASP A 49 10.67 -7.90 1.57
CA ASP A 49 10.44 -8.24 0.17
C ASP A 49 10.31 -9.76 0.04
N VAL A 50 9.26 -10.23 -0.64
CA VAL A 50 9.00 -11.66 -0.83
C VAL A 50 10.17 -12.42 -1.45
N ARG A 51 11.08 -11.76 -2.17
CA ARG A 51 12.28 -12.36 -2.77
C ARG A 51 13.47 -12.44 -1.83
N SER A 52 13.48 -11.64 -0.77
CA SER A 52 14.52 -11.70 0.26
C SER A 52 14.44 -12.98 1.12
N ASN A 53 13.34 -13.72 1.01
CA ASN A 53 13.11 -14.97 1.72
C ASN A 53 12.73 -16.07 0.71
N ALA A 54 13.58 -17.09 0.57
CA ALA A 54 13.37 -18.19 -0.39
C ALA A 54 12.04 -18.93 -0.19
N ALA A 55 11.57 -19.09 1.05
CA ALA A 55 10.31 -19.76 1.35
C ALA A 55 9.08 -18.90 1.01
N LEU A 56 9.17 -17.57 1.12
CA LEU A 56 8.14 -16.66 0.63
C LEU A 56 8.14 -16.61 -0.89
N TRP A 57 9.32 -16.54 -1.51
CA TRP A 57 9.47 -16.53 -2.96
C TRP A 57 8.91 -17.79 -3.61
N ALA A 58 9.14 -18.96 -3.02
CA ALA A 58 8.57 -20.23 -3.49
C ALA A 58 7.02 -20.23 -3.52
N LYS A 59 6.35 -19.35 -2.76
CA LYS A 59 4.89 -19.19 -2.78
C LYS A 59 4.39 -18.27 -3.91
N ILE A 60 5.28 -17.58 -4.62
CA ILE A 60 4.93 -16.73 -5.76
C ILE A 60 4.93 -17.59 -7.02
N GLN A 61 3.75 -18.08 -7.40
CA GLN A 61 3.54 -18.96 -8.56
C GLN A 61 2.71 -18.27 -9.65
N ASN A 62 1.71 -17.49 -9.25
CA ASN A 62 0.81 -16.77 -10.14
C ASN A 62 0.77 -15.29 -9.75
N PRO A 63 1.89 -14.55 -9.92
CA PRO A 63 1.95 -13.14 -9.58
C PRO A 63 1.06 -12.31 -10.51
N VAL A 64 0.24 -11.43 -9.95
CA VAL A 64 -0.59 -10.48 -10.72
C VAL A 64 -0.43 -9.06 -10.18
N LEU A 65 -0.16 -8.11 -11.08
CA LEU A 65 -0.10 -6.67 -10.77
C LEU A 65 -1.33 -5.94 -11.31
N TRP A 66 -1.83 -6.39 -12.45
CA TRP A 66 -2.85 -5.72 -13.24
C TRP A 66 -3.79 -6.76 -13.86
N HIS A 67 -5.04 -6.36 -14.09
CA HIS A 67 -6.00 -7.11 -14.89
C HIS A 67 -6.73 -6.17 -15.84
N ASN A 68 -7.27 -6.71 -16.94
CA ASN A 68 -8.13 -5.93 -17.82
C ASN A 68 -9.38 -5.47 -17.05
N PRO A 69 -9.66 -4.15 -16.93
CA PRO A 69 -10.82 -3.63 -16.20
C PRO A 69 -12.16 -3.84 -16.94
N GLY A 70 -12.13 -4.26 -18.21
CA GLY A 70 -13.34 -4.47 -19.00
C GLY A 70 -14.01 -3.14 -19.39
N ASN A 71 -15.33 -3.03 -19.20
CA ASN A 71 -16.09 -1.84 -19.55
C ASN A 71 -15.94 -0.74 -18.47
N ILE A 72 -14.90 0.09 -18.60
CA ILE A 72 -14.58 1.20 -17.68
C ILE A 72 -15.76 2.18 -17.54
N ALA A 73 -16.47 2.47 -18.63
CA ALA A 73 -17.59 3.41 -18.64
C ALA A 73 -18.80 2.92 -17.82
N ALA A 74 -18.87 1.63 -17.50
CA ALA A 74 -19.93 1.04 -16.68
C ALA A 74 -19.57 0.93 -15.18
N LEU A 75 -18.34 1.29 -14.78
CA LEU A 75 -17.92 1.18 -13.39
C LEU A 75 -18.58 2.25 -12.50
N ASP A 76 -19.00 1.84 -11.31
CA ASP A 76 -19.47 2.74 -10.25
C ASP A 76 -18.30 3.15 -9.36
N LEU A 77 -17.71 4.32 -9.65
CA LEU A 77 -16.56 4.82 -8.90
C LEU A 77 -16.94 5.40 -7.53
N TYR A 78 -18.22 5.63 -7.24
CA TYR A 78 -18.63 6.05 -5.90
C TYR A 78 -18.44 4.89 -4.91
N TRP A 79 -18.98 3.72 -5.26
CA TRP A 79 -18.89 2.54 -4.39
C TRP A 79 -17.59 1.74 -4.58
N GLY A 80 -16.90 1.90 -5.71
CA GLY A 80 -15.62 1.25 -5.98
C GLY A 80 -15.71 -0.28 -6.08
N ALA A 81 -14.55 -0.92 -5.96
CA ALA A 81 -14.39 -2.37 -6.12
C ALA A 81 -15.29 -3.21 -5.20
N GLY A 82 -15.58 -2.73 -3.99
CA GLY A 82 -16.44 -3.45 -3.05
C GLY A 82 -17.93 -3.29 -3.33
N GLY A 83 -18.35 -2.25 -4.05
CA GLY A 83 -19.75 -1.98 -4.37
C GLY A 83 -20.62 -1.56 -3.17
N LYS A 84 -21.85 -1.13 -3.44
CA LYS A 84 -22.78 -0.62 -2.40
C LYS A 84 -23.19 -1.68 -1.39
N ALA A 85 -23.44 -2.91 -1.86
CA ALA A 85 -23.97 -3.99 -1.04
C ALA A 85 -23.01 -4.40 0.10
N ASN A 86 -21.70 -4.22 -0.13
CA ASN A 86 -20.65 -4.68 0.78
C ASN A 86 -20.01 -3.53 1.59
N GLN A 87 -20.61 -2.34 1.62
CA GLN A 87 -20.13 -1.23 2.46
C GLN A 87 -20.15 -1.61 3.96
N PRO A 88 -19.31 -0.98 4.81
CA PRO A 88 -19.33 -1.21 6.25
C PRO A 88 -20.72 -0.92 6.86
N LYS A 89 -21.20 -1.80 7.74
CA LYS A 89 -22.51 -1.63 8.42
C LYS A 89 -22.39 -1.56 9.94
N PRO A 90 -22.87 -0.49 10.60
CA PRO A 90 -22.88 -0.44 12.07
C PRO A 90 -23.87 -1.46 12.67
N PRO A 91 -23.70 -1.84 13.95
CA PRO A 91 -22.68 -1.37 14.88
C PRO A 91 -21.27 -1.86 14.54
N PHE A 92 -20.27 -1.03 14.84
CA PHE A 92 -18.85 -1.38 14.74
C PHE A 92 -18.32 -1.74 16.13
N VAL A 93 -17.66 -2.89 16.23
CA VAL A 93 -17.06 -3.38 17.48
C VAL A 93 -15.55 -3.43 17.34
N PHE A 94 -14.85 -2.77 18.26
CA PHE A 94 -13.39 -2.78 18.31
C PHE A 94 -12.83 -4.19 18.47
N LEU A 95 -11.78 -4.53 17.71
CA LEU A 95 -11.06 -5.80 17.82
C LEU A 95 -9.67 -5.62 18.41
N SER A 96 -8.86 -4.74 17.81
CA SER A 96 -7.46 -4.57 18.19
C SER A 96 -6.88 -3.25 17.67
N GLU A 97 -5.97 -2.65 18.42
CA GLU A 97 -5.14 -1.53 17.96
C GLU A 97 -3.94 -2.05 17.16
N ASP A 98 -3.63 -1.41 16.03
CA ASP A 98 -2.39 -1.63 15.28
C ASP A 98 -1.46 -0.45 15.53
N THR A 99 -0.41 -0.68 16.32
CA THR A 99 0.53 0.38 16.72
C THR A 99 1.62 0.66 15.68
N GLY A 100 1.59 0.00 14.51
CA GLY A 100 2.55 0.25 13.44
C GLY A 100 2.32 1.59 12.72
N GLY A 101 3.37 2.15 12.12
CA GLY A 101 3.29 3.41 11.39
C GLY A 101 2.95 4.64 12.25
N THR A 102 2.77 5.80 11.62
CA THR A 102 2.59 7.10 12.31
C THR A 102 1.14 7.47 12.58
N ASN A 103 0.21 7.02 11.74
CA ASN A 103 -1.21 7.35 11.88
C ASN A 103 -1.94 6.30 12.73
N PRO A 104 -2.83 6.70 13.65
CA PRO A 104 -3.64 5.77 14.43
C PRO A 104 -4.47 4.85 13.51
N LYS A 105 -4.43 3.56 13.79
CA LYS A 105 -5.20 2.56 13.07
C LYS A 105 -5.58 1.38 13.97
N PHE A 106 -6.71 0.77 13.67
CA PHE A 106 -7.27 -0.32 14.47
C PHE A 106 -8.18 -1.18 13.60
N ASP A 107 -8.49 -2.37 14.09
CA ASP A 107 -9.43 -3.26 13.41
C ASP A 107 -10.78 -3.25 14.13
N VAL A 108 -11.85 -3.27 13.35
CA VAL A 108 -13.22 -3.43 13.84
C VAL A 108 -13.90 -4.60 13.13
N ARG A 109 -14.97 -5.09 13.77
CA ARG A 109 -15.96 -5.96 13.14
C ARG A 109 -17.26 -5.19 12.96
N ASP A 110 -17.87 -5.30 11.80
CA ASP A 110 -19.17 -4.69 11.50
C ASP A 110 -20.34 -5.64 11.81
N ALA A 111 -21.58 -5.18 11.61
CA ALA A 111 -22.79 -5.96 11.88
C ALA A 111 -22.93 -7.23 11.04
N ASN A 112 -22.31 -7.28 9.86
CA ASN A 112 -22.30 -8.47 9.00
C ASN A 112 -21.16 -9.43 9.37
N GLY A 113 -20.38 -9.13 10.43
CA GLY A 113 -19.21 -9.90 10.82
C GLY A 113 -17.95 -9.60 10.02
N THR A 114 -18.00 -8.64 9.08
CA THR A 114 -16.86 -8.29 8.22
C THR A 114 -15.80 -7.56 9.05
N LYS A 115 -14.53 -7.93 8.85
CA LYS A 115 -13.39 -7.27 9.49
C LYS A 115 -12.92 -6.10 8.62
N TRP A 116 -12.70 -4.96 9.26
CA TRP A 116 -12.24 -3.73 8.62
C TRP A 116 -11.02 -3.19 9.36
N ARG A 117 -10.06 -2.66 8.61
CA ARG A 117 -9.01 -1.81 9.16
C ARG A 117 -9.45 -0.36 9.05
N VAL A 118 -9.57 0.29 10.19
CA VAL A 118 -9.90 1.71 10.32
C VAL A 118 -8.61 2.52 10.45
N LYS A 119 -8.47 3.60 9.69
CA LYS A 119 -7.34 4.56 9.78
C LYS A 119 -7.91 5.98 9.90
N GLU A 120 -7.51 6.69 10.96
CA GLU A 120 -7.78 8.12 11.13
C GLU A 120 -6.72 8.97 10.42
N GLY A 121 -7.09 10.19 10.04
CA GLY A 121 -6.15 11.26 9.67
C GLY A 121 -6.26 11.74 8.23
N GLU A 122 -5.39 12.69 7.89
CA GLU A 122 -5.33 13.42 6.62
C GLU A 122 -5.25 12.53 5.36
N GLU A 123 -4.86 11.26 5.50
CA GLU A 123 -4.74 10.29 4.40
C GLU A 123 -6.03 9.55 4.09
N ALA A 124 -7.06 9.63 4.96
CA ALA A 124 -8.27 8.81 4.82
C ALA A 124 -9.03 9.10 3.52
N GLN A 125 -9.27 10.39 3.24
CA GLN A 125 -9.96 10.84 2.03
C GLN A 125 -9.13 10.59 0.75
N PRO A 126 -7.87 11.06 0.63
CA PRO A 126 -7.09 10.84 -0.59
C PRO A 126 -6.83 9.35 -0.89
N GLU A 127 -6.72 8.48 0.12
CA GLU A 127 -6.59 7.05 -0.15
C GLU A 127 -7.85 6.46 -0.81
N VAL A 128 -9.05 6.80 -0.32
CA VAL A 128 -10.31 6.33 -0.91
C VAL A 128 -10.38 6.76 -2.37
N ALA A 129 -10.13 8.04 -2.69
CA ALA A 129 -10.11 8.53 -4.06
C ALA A 129 -9.06 7.82 -4.94
N ALA A 130 -7.83 7.63 -4.43
CA ALA A 130 -6.74 7.00 -5.17
C ALA A 130 -7.06 5.53 -5.50
N SER A 131 -7.65 4.81 -4.53
CA SER A 131 -8.05 3.41 -4.72
C SER A 131 -9.05 3.25 -5.88
N ARG A 132 -9.99 4.20 -6.04
CA ARG A 132 -10.99 4.17 -7.11
C ARG A 132 -10.36 4.30 -8.49
N LEU A 133 -9.42 5.24 -8.64
CA LEU A 133 -8.73 5.46 -9.91
C LEU A 133 -7.82 4.27 -10.27
N LEU A 134 -7.09 3.72 -9.30
CA LEU A 134 -6.26 2.52 -9.54
C LEU A 134 -7.10 1.32 -9.96
N TRP A 135 -8.19 1.06 -9.24
CA TRP A 135 -9.14 -0.01 -9.56
C TRP A 135 -9.75 0.15 -10.95
N ALA A 136 -10.21 1.36 -11.29
CA ALA A 136 -10.78 1.64 -12.60
C ALA A 136 -9.82 1.33 -13.75
N MET A 137 -8.52 1.55 -13.52
CA MET A 137 -7.46 1.30 -14.50
C MET A 137 -6.93 -0.14 -14.48
N GLY A 138 -7.52 -1.04 -13.67
CA GLY A 138 -7.19 -2.46 -13.63
C GLY A 138 -6.10 -2.85 -12.62
N TYR A 139 -5.61 -1.91 -11.81
CA TYR A 139 -4.70 -2.23 -10.71
C TYR A 139 -5.49 -2.68 -9.49
N TYR A 140 -4.94 -3.66 -8.77
CA TYR A 140 -5.52 -4.06 -7.49
C TYR A 140 -5.35 -2.93 -6.47
N ALA A 141 -6.41 -2.66 -5.72
CA ALA A 141 -6.44 -1.72 -4.61
C ALA A 141 -7.27 -2.32 -3.47
N ASN A 142 -7.06 -1.81 -2.25
CA ASN A 142 -7.91 -2.22 -1.14
C ASN A 142 -9.36 -1.77 -1.38
N GLU A 143 -10.31 -2.55 -0.88
CA GLU A 143 -11.71 -2.14 -0.84
C GLU A 143 -11.90 -1.10 0.28
N ASP A 144 -11.66 0.15 -0.06
CA ASP A 144 -11.72 1.28 0.85
C ASP A 144 -13.09 1.97 0.80
N TYR A 145 -13.61 2.35 1.97
CA TYR A 145 -14.77 3.23 2.13
C TYR A 145 -14.42 4.34 3.11
N LEU A 146 -14.92 5.55 2.88
CA LEU A 146 -14.88 6.59 3.91
C LEU A 146 -16.17 6.53 4.74
N ILE A 147 -16.03 6.60 6.06
CA ILE A 147 -17.14 6.81 6.98
C ILE A 147 -17.06 8.26 7.49
N PRO A 148 -17.95 9.16 7.04
CA PRO A 148 -17.92 10.58 7.44
C PRO A 148 -18.11 10.78 8.94
N GLY A 149 -18.97 9.97 9.54
CA GLY A 149 -19.29 9.99 10.96
C GLY A 149 -19.82 8.64 11.43
N GLY A 150 -19.54 8.27 12.67
CA GLY A 150 -19.99 6.98 13.21
C GLY A 150 -19.52 6.71 14.62
N GLN A 151 -19.76 5.48 15.08
CA GLN A 151 -19.53 5.08 16.46
C GLN A 151 -18.92 3.68 16.51
N VAL A 152 -17.85 3.52 17.29
CA VAL A 152 -17.24 2.22 17.60
C VAL A 152 -17.47 1.89 19.06
N GLN A 153 -17.87 0.64 19.31
CA GLN A 153 -18.08 0.11 20.64
C GLN A 153 -16.79 -0.47 21.22
N ASN A 154 -16.62 -0.32 22.53
CA ASN A 154 -15.54 -0.94 23.31
C ASN A 154 -14.13 -0.57 22.83
N VAL A 155 -13.94 0.69 22.41
CA VAL A 155 -12.64 1.17 21.94
C VAL A 155 -11.58 1.04 23.03
N LYS A 156 -10.46 0.40 22.69
CA LYS A 156 -9.29 0.24 23.56
C LYS A 156 -8.05 0.69 22.80
N MET A 157 -7.94 2.00 22.61
CA MET A 157 -6.88 2.65 21.85
C MET A 157 -5.94 3.43 22.75
N LYS A 158 -4.64 3.34 22.49
CA LYS A 158 -3.61 4.19 23.12
C LYS A 158 -3.35 5.45 22.31
N ARG A 159 -3.44 5.36 20.97
CA ARG A 159 -3.26 6.44 20.01
C ARG A 159 -4.61 6.89 19.44
N GLY A 160 -4.66 8.05 18.78
CA GLY A 160 -5.90 8.55 18.17
C GLY A 160 -6.45 9.82 18.81
N SER A 161 -7.52 10.33 18.23
CA SER A 161 -8.26 11.48 18.75
C SER A 161 -8.85 11.18 20.15
N ASN A 162 -9.06 12.20 20.98
CA ASN A 162 -9.70 12.01 22.28
C ASN A 162 -11.15 11.53 22.12
N ASP A 163 -11.87 12.03 21.12
CA ASP A 163 -13.23 11.59 20.82
C ASP A 163 -13.29 10.10 20.45
N LEU A 164 -12.36 9.59 19.65
CA LEU A 164 -12.27 8.16 19.39
C LEU A 164 -11.98 7.37 20.66
N LYS A 165 -10.97 7.77 21.45
CA LYS A 165 -10.52 7.00 22.61
C LYS A 165 -11.55 6.96 23.74
N GLU A 166 -12.18 8.09 24.02
CA GLU A 166 -13.07 8.26 25.17
C GLU A 166 -14.52 7.90 24.82
N ARG A 167 -14.94 8.26 23.61
CA ARG A 167 -16.34 8.14 23.21
C ARG A 167 -16.56 7.13 22.13
N GLY A 168 -15.53 6.71 21.39
CA GLY A 168 -15.63 5.83 20.22
C GLY A 168 -16.12 6.55 18.95
N THR A 169 -16.14 7.88 18.95
CA THR A 169 -16.62 8.68 17.83
C THR A 169 -15.68 8.57 16.63
N LEU A 170 -16.24 8.34 15.45
CA LEU A 170 -15.53 8.38 14.18
C LEU A 170 -15.85 9.67 13.44
N VAL A 171 -14.84 10.28 12.83
CA VAL A 171 -14.98 11.43 11.94
C VAL A 171 -14.03 11.26 10.75
N ASN A 172 -14.56 11.24 9.53
CA ASN A 172 -13.80 11.11 8.28
C ASN A 172 -12.71 10.03 8.32
N VAL A 173 -13.11 8.80 8.65
CA VAL A 173 -12.18 7.67 8.78
C VAL A 173 -12.26 6.74 7.58
N ARG A 174 -11.12 6.18 7.18
CA ARG A 174 -11.06 5.17 6.13
C ARG A 174 -11.28 3.79 6.73
N PHE A 175 -12.17 3.01 6.13
CA PHE A 175 -12.39 1.59 6.36
C PHE A 175 -11.85 0.80 5.16
N ALA A 176 -10.77 0.06 5.35
CA ALA A 176 -10.23 -0.89 4.38
C ALA A 176 -10.72 -2.30 4.71
N ARG A 177 -11.40 -2.99 3.79
CA ARG A 177 -11.84 -4.37 4.05
C ARG A 177 -10.62 -5.26 4.27
N LYS A 178 -10.76 -6.22 5.19
CA LYS A 178 -9.89 -7.40 5.27
C LYS A 178 -10.60 -8.61 4.66
N PRO A 179 -10.50 -8.82 3.34
CA PRO A 179 -11.23 -9.91 2.69
C PRO A 179 -10.78 -11.28 3.17
N ASP A 180 -11.77 -12.14 3.45
CA ASP A 180 -11.50 -13.54 3.79
C ASP A 180 -10.83 -14.27 2.63
N GLY A 181 -9.77 -15.01 2.95
CA GLY A 181 -8.95 -15.74 1.96
C GLY A 181 -7.85 -14.90 1.32
N GLN A 182 -7.69 -13.63 1.70
CA GLN A 182 -6.53 -12.82 1.33
C GLN A 182 -5.64 -12.55 2.55
N LYS A 183 -4.37 -12.93 2.46
CA LYS A 183 -3.39 -12.71 3.54
C LYS A 183 -2.15 -12.01 2.98
N LYS A 184 -1.71 -10.92 3.61
CA LYS A 184 -0.41 -10.31 3.30
C LYS A 184 0.69 -11.34 3.60
N ILE A 185 1.55 -11.59 2.62
CA ILE A 185 2.67 -12.54 2.73
C ILE A 185 4.04 -11.85 2.62
N GLY A 186 4.07 -10.55 2.34
CA GLY A 186 5.30 -9.78 2.18
C GLY A 186 5.04 -8.44 1.51
N ILE A 187 6.12 -7.75 1.15
CA ILE A 187 6.11 -6.55 0.28
C ILE A 187 6.78 -6.86 -1.06
N TRP A 188 6.74 -5.91 -1.99
CA TRP A 188 7.51 -5.95 -3.23
C TRP A 188 8.22 -4.62 -3.46
N GLU A 189 9.47 -4.68 -3.93
CA GLU A 189 10.27 -3.50 -4.24
C GLU A 189 10.13 -3.06 -5.70
N TRP A 190 10.12 -1.74 -5.95
CA TRP A 190 9.90 -1.19 -7.29
C TRP A 190 10.96 -1.59 -8.30
N LYS A 191 12.25 -1.38 -7.98
CA LYS A 191 13.36 -1.58 -8.94
C LYS A 191 13.59 -3.03 -9.33
N THR A 192 13.13 -3.93 -8.48
CA THR A 192 13.48 -5.33 -8.54
C THR A 192 12.23 -6.19 -8.78
N SER A 193 11.04 -5.59 -8.85
CA SER A 193 9.76 -6.25 -9.18
C SER A 193 9.85 -7.19 -10.38
N SER A 194 9.15 -8.33 -10.31
CA SER A 194 9.02 -9.27 -11.44
C SER A 194 8.27 -8.67 -12.65
N PHE A 195 7.58 -7.54 -12.45
CA PHE A 195 6.89 -6.80 -13.51
C PHE A 195 7.73 -5.66 -14.08
N TYR A 196 8.97 -5.46 -13.60
CA TYR A 196 9.79 -4.35 -14.05
C TYR A 196 9.94 -4.35 -15.58
N GLY A 197 9.68 -3.19 -16.20
CA GLY A 197 9.77 -3.01 -17.65
C GLY A 197 8.55 -3.48 -18.45
N THR A 198 7.53 -4.09 -17.83
CA THR A 198 6.27 -4.36 -18.54
C THR A 198 5.44 -3.09 -18.71
N ARG A 199 4.54 -3.10 -19.70
CA ARG A 199 3.60 -2.00 -19.95
C ARG A 199 2.72 -1.71 -18.74
N GLU A 200 2.24 -2.75 -18.06
CA GLU A 200 1.39 -2.63 -16.86
C GLU A 200 2.16 -2.02 -15.68
N PHE A 201 3.44 -2.38 -15.51
CA PHE A 201 4.27 -1.75 -14.50
C PHE A 201 4.54 -0.28 -14.81
N ASN A 202 4.85 0.04 -16.06
CA ASN A 202 5.00 1.42 -16.52
C ASN A 202 3.69 2.22 -16.37
N GLY A 203 2.54 1.59 -16.64
CA GLY A 203 1.24 2.20 -16.40
C GLY A 203 0.98 2.50 -14.92
N LEU A 204 1.42 1.63 -14.00
CA LEU A 204 1.31 1.88 -12.56
C LEU A 204 2.15 3.10 -12.15
N ARG A 205 3.36 3.23 -12.71
CA ARG A 205 4.22 4.39 -12.51
C ARG A 205 3.56 5.69 -12.98
N VAL A 206 2.89 5.65 -14.15
CA VAL A 206 2.09 6.78 -14.66
C VAL A 206 0.94 7.10 -13.70
N MET A 207 0.23 6.09 -13.18
CA MET A 207 -0.84 6.29 -12.20
C MET A 207 -0.35 6.98 -10.93
N MET A 208 0.84 6.62 -10.41
CA MET A 208 1.44 7.33 -9.27
C MET A 208 1.68 8.81 -9.57
N ALA A 209 2.09 9.14 -10.80
CA ALA A 209 2.22 10.53 -11.23
C ALA A 209 0.85 11.23 -11.36
N VAL A 210 -0.15 10.58 -11.95
CA VAL A 210 -1.51 11.15 -12.13
C VAL A 210 -2.13 11.58 -10.80
N ILE A 211 -1.96 10.79 -9.75
CA ILE A 211 -2.51 11.09 -8.41
C ILE A 211 -1.54 11.88 -7.53
N ASN A 212 -0.36 12.24 -8.01
CA ASN A 212 0.71 12.84 -7.19
C ASN A 212 1.11 12.01 -5.95
N ASN A 213 1.18 10.68 -6.07
CA ASN A 213 1.66 9.87 -4.96
C ASN A 213 3.18 10.03 -4.82
N TRP A 214 3.61 10.68 -3.74
CA TRP A 214 5.03 10.90 -3.46
C TRP A 214 5.61 9.93 -2.44
N ASP A 215 4.80 9.17 -1.70
CA ASP A 215 5.27 8.23 -0.69
C ASP A 215 5.39 6.80 -1.24
N LEU A 216 6.26 6.62 -2.23
CA LEU A 216 6.35 5.36 -2.98
C LEU A 216 7.29 4.32 -2.37
N LYS A 217 7.67 4.44 -1.08
CA LYS A 217 8.62 3.50 -0.42
C LYS A 217 8.20 2.06 -0.65
N ASP A 218 9.16 1.15 -0.81
CA ASP A 218 8.86 -0.27 -1.03
C ASP A 218 8.02 -0.88 0.11
N VAL A 219 8.21 -0.42 1.35
CA VAL A 219 7.40 -0.84 2.51
C VAL A 219 5.91 -0.45 2.43
N ASN A 220 5.56 0.47 1.52
CA ASN A 220 4.17 0.87 1.25
C ASN A 220 3.52 -0.04 0.19
N ASN A 221 4.27 -0.97 -0.41
CA ASN A 221 3.77 -1.99 -1.30
C ASN A 221 3.43 -3.26 -0.53
N ALA A 222 2.54 -4.09 -1.06
CA ALA A 222 2.16 -5.35 -0.43
C ALA A 222 1.96 -6.45 -1.46
N VAL A 223 2.27 -7.68 -1.05
CA VAL A 223 1.90 -8.90 -1.74
C VAL A 223 0.88 -9.65 -0.90
N TYR A 224 -0.30 -9.88 -1.47
CA TYR A 224 -1.36 -10.68 -0.85
C TYR A 224 -1.48 -12.04 -1.54
N MET A 225 -1.49 -13.11 -0.76
CA MET A 225 -1.96 -14.42 -1.23
C MET A 225 -3.48 -14.39 -1.28
N ASP A 226 -4.08 -14.58 -2.45
CA ASP A 226 -5.51 -14.78 -2.66
C ASP A 226 -5.77 -16.27 -2.87
N SER A 227 -6.11 -16.95 -1.77
CA SER A 227 -6.31 -18.40 -1.76
C SER A 227 -7.52 -18.85 -2.58
N LYS A 228 -8.50 -17.97 -2.81
CA LYS A 228 -9.71 -18.31 -3.57
C LYS A 228 -9.41 -18.47 -5.06
N ASN A 229 -8.52 -17.63 -5.59
CA ASN A 229 -8.16 -17.61 -7.01
C ASN A 229 -6.75 -18.15 -7.27
N ASN A 230 -6.08 -18.68 -6.23
CA ASN A 230 -4.71 -19.20 -6.27
C ASN A 230 -3.70 -18.24 -6.95
N ARG A 231 -3.70 -16.97 -6.53
CA ARG A 231 -2.85 -15.91 -7.10
C ARG A 231 -2.18 -15.06 -6.03
N GLN A 232 -1.08 -14.41 -6.40
CA GLN A 232 -0.37 -13.48 -5.53
C GLN A 232 -0.55 -12.07 -6.09
N ILE A 233 -1.31 -11.25 -5.37
CA ILE A 233 -1.69 -9.91 -5.78
C ILE A 233 -0.62 -8.93 -5.32
N PHE A 234 0.02 -8.26 -6.28
CA PHE A 234 0.96 -7.18 -6.06
C PHE A 234 0.20 -5.85 -6.16
N LEU A 235 0.21 -5.07 -5.09
CA LEU A 235 -0.47 -3.77 -5.06
C LEU A 235 0.33 -2.73 -4.27
N VAL A 236 0.06 -1.44 -4.55
CA VAL A 236 0.54 -0.32 -3.74
C VAL A 236 -0.52 -0.06 -2.66
N SER A 237 -0.16 -0.19 -1.39
CA SER A 237 -1.11 -0.38 -0.28
C SER A 237 -1.29 0.83 0.65
N ASP A 238 -0.38 1.82 0.57
CA ASP A 238 -0.45 3.08 1.31
C ASP A 238 -0.32 4.22 0.29
N ILE A 239 -1.45 4.59 -0.31
CA ILE A 239 -1.58 5.52 -1.44
C ILE A 239 -2.20 6.86 -1.04
N GLY A 240 -2.46 7.09 0.26
CA GLY A 240 -3.06 8.30 0.79
C GLY A 240 -2.14 9.53 0.76
N ALA A 241 -0.85 9.34 0.50
CA ALA A 241 0.10 10.42 0.22
C ALA A 241 -0.02 10.97 -1.22
N SER A 242 -1.27 11.23 -1.64
CA SER A 242 -1.69 11.61 -2.98
C SER A 242 -2.53 12.88 -2.96
N PHE A 243 -2.86 13.40 -4.15
CA PHE A 243 -3.70 14.58 -4.37
C PHE A 243 -3.23 15.82 -3.60
N GLY A 244 -1.92 16.00 -3.54
CA GLY A 244 -1.25 17.14 -2.94
C GLY A 244 -0.05 17.56 -3.76
N SER A 245 1.02 17.99 -3.10
CA SER A 245 2.27 18.36 -3.77
C SER A 245 2.95 17.17 -4.46
N ASN A 246 3.83 17.45 -5.43
CA ASN A 246 4.63 16.43 -6.14
C ASN A 246 5.67 15.69 -5.27
N GLY A 247 5.79 16.07 -4.00
CA GLY A 247 6.82 15.61 -3.08
C GLY A 247 6.50 15.98 -1.64
N VAL A 248 7.39 15.62 -0.71
CA VAL A 248 7.26 15.99 0.70
C VAL A 248 7.30 17.52 0.85
N SER A 249 6.26 18.09 1.45
CA SER A 249 6.19 19.52 1.80
C SER A 249 6.54 19.74 3.28
N TRP A 250 6.86 20.99 3.63
CA TRP A 250 7.24 21.39 4.99
C TRP A 250 6.09 21.22 5.99
N THR A 251 4.84 21.41 5.56
CA THR A 251 3.65 21.08 6.35
C THR A 251 2.99 19.80 5.82
N ARG A 252 2.74 18.83 6.72
CA ARG A 252 2.12 17.54 6.38
C ARG A 252 0.74 17.71 5.72
N SER A 253 -0.08 18.62 6.24
CA SER A 253 -1.42 18.92 5.71
C SER A 253 -1.43 19.52 4.30
N ARG A 254 -0.34 20.18 3.86
CA ARG A 254 -0.23 20.66 2.47
C ARG A 254 0.25 19.58 1.50
N SER A 255 0.77 18.45 2.01
CA SER A 255 1.38 17.43 1.16
C SER A 255 0.41 16.34 0.67
N LYS A 256 -0.78 16.22 1.25
CA LYS A 256 -1.74 15.14 0.96
C LYS A 256 -3.16 15.68 1.00
N GLY A 257 -3.99 15.30 0.04
CA GLY A 257 -5.37 15.78 -0.05
C GLY A 257 -5.48 17.31 0.04
N ASN A 258 -4.52 18.03 -0.56
CA ASN A 258 -4.49 19.49 -0.55
C ASN A 258 -4.64 20.01 -1.98
N ILE A 259 -5.83 20.52 -2.27
CA ILE A 259 -6.21 20.92 -3.62
C ILE A 259 -5.32 22.04 -4.18
N ASP A 260 -4.97 23.05 -3.38
CA ASP A 260 -4.12 24.15 -3.85
C ASP A 260 -2.73 23.65 -4.28
N SER A 261 -2.16 22.72 -3.51
CA SER A 261 -0.88 22.10 -3.83
C SER A 261 -0.98 21.18 -5.04
N PHE A 262 -2.10 20.46 -5.21
CA PHE A 262 -2.33 19.59 -6.36
C PHE A 262 -2.51 20.40 -7.65
N ARG A 263 -3.33 21.45 -7.60
CA ARG A 263 -3.60 22.37 -8.72
C ARG A 263 -2.34 23.12 -9.19
N SER A 264 -1.50 23.55 -8.25
CA SER A 264 -0.24 24.25 -8.56
C SER A 264 0.90 23.32 -8.99
N SER A 265 0.68 22.00 -8.95
CA SER A 265 1.73 21.04 -9.26
C SER A 265 1.85 20.75 -10.74
N GLY A 266 3.08 20.78 -11.26
CA GLY A 266 3.36 20.33 -12.63
C GLY A 266 3.08 18.84 -12.78
N PHE A 267 2.67 18.42 -13.98
CA PHE A 267 2.42 17.00 -14.29
C PHE A 267 3.52 16.44 -15.19
N ILE A 268 3.54 16.71 -16.50
CA ILE A 268 4.65 16.33 -17.38
C ILE A 268 5.83 17.27 -17.13
N GLN A 269 6.99 16.70 -16.77
CA GLN A 269 8.22 17.46 -16.56
C GLN A 269 9.01 17.62 -17.86
N SER A 270 9.14 16.54 -18.64
CA SER A 270 9.85 16.53 -19.92
C SER A 270 9.39 15.37 -20.78
N LYS A 271 9.68 15.44 -22.08
CA LYS A 271 9.48 14.32 -23.01
C LYS A 271 10.54 14.31 -24.11
N THR A 272 10.82 13.12 -24.61
CA THR A 272 11.59 12.86 -25.84
C THR A 272 10.66 12.29 -26.90
N ASN A 273 11.18 11.76 -28.00
CA ASN A 273 10.37 11.04 -28.98
C ASN A 273 9.91 9.66 -28.48
N SER A 274 10.57 9.09 -27.46
CA SER A 274 10.31 7.73 -26.97
C SER A 274 9.85 7.65 -25.53
N THR A 275 10.18 8.65 -24.70
CA THR A 275 9.94 8.63 -23.25
C THR A 275 9.32 9.93 -22.74
N VAL A 276 8.62 9.84 -21.62
CA VAL A 276 8.08 10.96 -20.85
C VAL A 276 8.52 10.83 -19.39
N SER A 277 8.83 11.97 -18.77
CA SER A 277 9.12 12.07 -17.35
C SER A 277 8.09 12.97 -16.68
N PHE A 278 7.61 12.56 -15.52
CA PHE A 278 6.61 13.25 -14.72
C PHE A 278 7.26 13.98 -13.55
N SER A 279 6.59 15.03 -13.07
CA SER A 279 7.09 15.86 -11.98
C SER A 279 6.97 15.19 -10.60
N THR A 280 6.31 14.03 -10.52
CA THR A 280 6.12 13.22 -9.30
C THR A 280 6.65 11.79 -9.53
N PRO A 281 7.33 11.18 -8.54
CA PRO A 281 7.70 11.76 -7.25
C PRO A 281 8.92 12.68 -7.38
N LYS A 282 8.88 13.83 -6.71
CA LYS A 282 10.02 14.76 -6.66
C LYS A 282 10.95 14.41 -5.51
N LYS A 283 12.27 14.50 -5.74
CA LYS A 283 13.26 14.38 -4.66
C LYS A 283 12.98 15.42 -3.55
N PRO A 284 13.15 15.07 -2.27
CA PRO A 284 12.99 16.01 -1.15
C PRO A 284 14.20 16.96 -0.99
N THR A 285 14.64 17.61 -2.07
CA THR A 285 15.92 18.35 -2.17
C THR A 285 16.04 19.57 -1.26
N GLY A 286 14.94 20.14 -0.75
CA GLY A 286 14.97 21.29 0.17
C GLY A 286 14.73 20.96 1.65
N MET A 287 14.20 19.77 1.96
CA MET A 287 13.71 19.45 3.30
C MET A 287 14.83 19.15 4.30
N LEU A 288 15.92 18.53 3.84
CA LEU A 288 17.05 18.15 4.69
C LEU A 288 17.75 19.39 5.28
N LEU A 289 17.99 20.40 4.45
CA LEU A 289 18.62 21.66 4.86
C LEU A 289 17.69 22.49 5.75
N ALA A 290 16.42 22.61 5.37
CA ALA A 290 15.43 23.41 6.12
C ALA A 290 15.12 22.86 7.52
N THR A 291 15.35 21.56 7.76
CA THR A 291 15.09 20.90 9.06
C THR A 291 16.36 20.65 9.88
N MET A 292 17.49 21.23 9.48
CA MET A 292 18.81 20.99 10.11
C MET A 292 19.12 19.50 10.28
N GLY A 293 18.73 18.66 9.32
CA GLY A 293 19.00 17.22 9.36
C GLY A 293 17.99 16.36 10.13
N ALA A 294 16.99 16.93 10.80
CA ALA A 294 15.99 16.15 11.56
C ALA A 294 15.18 15.16 10.68
N THR A 295 15.10 15.42 9.36
CA THR A 295 14.42 14.53 8.40
C THR A 295 15.36 13.60 7.63
N ALA A 296 16.62 13.43 8.04
CA ALA A 296 17.62 12.65 7.30
C ALA A 296 17.19 11.22 6.97
N LYS A 297 16.56 10.51 7.92
CA LYS A 297 16.03 9.15 7.67
C LYS A 297 14.93 9.17 6.60
N SER A 298 13.98 10.09 6.69
CA SER A 298 12.89 10.25 5.71
C SER A 298 13.40 10.65 4.33
N PHE A 299 14.46 11.46 4.27
CA PHE A 299 15.17 11.82 3.04
C PHE A 299 15.88 10.60 2.44
N ALA A 300 16.65 9.85 3.22
CA ALA A 300 17.39 8.69 2.76
C ALA A 300 16.48 7.60 2.17
N MET A 301 15.30 7.38 2.77
CA MET A 301 14.29 6.46 2.25
C MET A 301 13.66 6.90 0.93
N ARG A 302 13.80 8.17 0.52
CA ARG A 302 13.13 8.76 -0.65
C ARG A 302 14.05 9.37 -1.70
N LYS A 303 15.37 9.36 -1.46
CA LYS A 303 16.35 10.06 -2.30
C LYS A 303 16.48 9.50 -3.73
N ASP A 304 16.18 8.22 -3.91
CA ASP A 304 16.33 7.49 -5.18
C ASP A 304 14.98 6.98 -5.70
N MET A 305 13.90 7.75 -5.49
CA MET A 305 12.53 7.36 -5.90
C MET A 305 12.01 8.12 -7.11
N ASP A 306 12.64 9.23 -7.46
CA ASP A 306 12.27 10.08 -8.59
C ASP A 306 12.29 9.33 -9.93
N TRP A 307 13.17 8.33 -10.07
CA TRP A 307 13.16 7.46 -11.25
C TRP A 307 11.79 6.83 -11.52
N ILE A 308 10.96 6.62 -10.49
CA ILE A 308 9.61 6.04 -10.67
C ILE A 308 8.81 6.91 -11.65
N GLY A 309 8.95 8.24 -11.60
CA GLY A 309 8.30 9.18 -12.51
C GLY A 309 9.05 9.42 -13.83
N ASN A 310 10.29 8.95 -13.97
CA ASN A 310 11.17 9.34 -15.09
C ASN A 310 11.25 8.28 -16.20
N ASP A 311 11.46 8.74 -17.43
CA ASP A 311 11.82 7.91 -18.58
C ASP A 311 10.85 6.75 -18.84
N ILE A 312 9.55 7.02 -18.70
CA ILE A 312 8.48 6.06 -18.99
C ILE A 312 8.24 6.03 -20.51
N PRO A 313 8.12 4.86 -21.17
CA PRO A 313 7.77 4.79 -22.59
C PRO A 313 6.48 5.57 -22.90
N ILE A 314 6.51 6.44 -23.92
CA ILE A 314 5.37 7.30 -24.29
C ILE A 314 4.11 6.47 -24.60
N GLN A 315 4.29 5.32 -25.24
CA GLN A 315 3.16 4.45 -25.61
C GLN A 315 2.43 3.90 -24.38
N ASP A 316 3.15 3.61 -23.30
CA ASP A 316 2.57 3.12 -22.04
C ASP A 316 1.85 4.24 -21.29
N ALA A 317 2.41 5.45 -21.29
CA ALA A 317 1.75 6.63 -20.74
C ALA A 317 0.47 7.02 -21.51
N ARG A 318 0.54 7.01 -22.86
CA ARG A 318 -0.62 7.25 -23.73
C ARG A 318 -1.69 6.18 -23.54
N TRP A 319 -1.29 4.92 -23.30
CA TRP A 319 -2.22 3.84 -22.98
C TRP A 319 -3.04 4.13 -21.72
N ILE A 320 -2.39 4.53 -20.63
CA ILE A 320 -3.10 4.95 -19.40
C ILE A 320 -3.99 6.16 -19.67
N GLY A 321 -3.53 7.14 -20.45
CA GLY A 321 -4.37 8.26 -20.90
C GLY A 321 -5.63 7.81 -21.67
N GLY A 322 -5.51 6.76 -22.48
CA GLY A 322 -6.63 6.13 -23.19
C GLY A 322 -7.60 5.37 -22.28
N LEU A 323 -7.11 4.71 -21.23
CA LEU A 323 -7.97 4.07 -20.22
C LEU A 323 -8.69 5.11 -19.37
N LEU A 324 -7.97 6.08 -18.82
CA LEU A 324 -8.54 7.16 -18.01
C LEU A 324 -9.53 8.01 -18.81
N GLY A 325 -9.25 8.23 -20.10
CA GLY A 325 -10.11 8.99 -20.99
C GLY A 325 -11.46 8.33 -21.31
N GLN A 326 -11.72 7.10 -20.83
CA GLN A 326 -13.03 6.46 -20.89
C GLN A 326 -13.93 6.82 -19.69
N LEU A 327 -13.36 7.38 -18.62
CA LEU A 327 -14.13 7.85 -17.47
C LEU A 327 -14.91 9.10 -17.85
N SER A 328 -16.19 9.11 -17.51
CA SER A 328 -17.02 10.32 -17.59
C SER A 328 -16.66 11.33 -16.50
N HIS A 329 -16.99 12.60 -16.73
CA HIS A 329 -16.91 13.64 -15.71
C HIS A 329 -17.59 13.22 -14.41
N LYS A 330 -18.82 12.67 -14.50
CA LYS A 330 -19.56 12.17 -13.34
C LYS A 330 -18.81 11.08 -12.58
N GLN A 331 -18.18 10.12 -13.28
CA GLN A 331 -17.37 9.09 -12.63
C GLN A 331 -16.19 9.70 -11.87
N LEU A 332 -15.52 10.72 -12.44
CA LEU A 332 -14.46 11.45 -11.74
C LEU A 332 -14.99 12.24 -10.55
N THR A 333 -16.15 12.91 -10.65
CA THR A 333 -16.82 13.56 -9.52
C THR A 333 -17.11 12.55 -8.40
N ASP A 334 -17.62 11.37 -8.75
CA ASP A 334 -17.98 10.33 -7.79
C ASP A 334 -16.77 9.75 -7.04
N VAL A 335 -15.58 9.72 -7.65
CA VAL A 335 -14.31 9.36 -6.97
C VAL A 335 -14.08 10.24 -5.74
N PHE A 336 -14.20 11.56 -5.89
CA PHE A 336 -13.91 12.51 -4.81
C PHE A 336 -15.10 12.66 -3.84
N ARG A 337 -16.34 12.51 -4.31
CA ARG A 337 -17.52 12.45 -3.44
C ARG A 337 -17.50 11.23 -2.51
N ALA A 338 -17.06 10.07 -3.00
CA ALA A 338 -16.89 8.88 -2.16
C ALA A 338 -15.85 9.06 -1.04
N ALA A 339 -14.90 9.97 -1.25
CA ALA A 339 -13.91 10.39 -0.28
C ALA A 339 -14.36 11.58 0.59
N ASN A 340 -15.64 11.99 0.52
CA ASN A 340 -16.26 13.04 1.33
C ASN A 340 -15.51 14.39 1.30
N PHE A 341 -14.87 14.73 0.19
CA PHE A 341 -14.39 16.10 -0.04
C PHE A 341 -15.58 17.07 -0.20
N SER A 342 -15.37 18.36 0.06
CA SER A 342 -16.41 19.36 -0.17
C SER A 342 -16.76 19.46 -1.66
N GLU A 343 -17.93 20.01 -2.01
CA GLU A 343 -18.32 20.15 -3.42
C GLU A 343 -17.32 21.00 -4.22
N GLU A 344 -16.79 22.06 -3.61
CA GLU A 344 -15.77 22.93 -4.21
C GLU A 344 -14.45 22.17 -4.42
N GLU A 345 -14.01 21.39 -3.44
CA GLU A 345 -12.81 20.56 -3.55
C GLU A 345 -12.98 19.49 -4.63
N VAL A 346 -14.14 18.82 -4.67
CA VAL A 346 -14.47 17.81 -5.69
C VAL A 346 -14.30 18.40 -7.09
N GLN A 347 -14.91 19.55 -7.37
CA GLN A 347 -14.80 20.15 -8.70
C GLN A 347 -13.36 20.50 -9.05
N ALA A 348 -12.65 21.11 -8.11
CA ALA A 348 -11.26 21.49 -8.31
C ALA A 348 -10.34 20.28 -8.54
N TYR A 349 -10.56 19.16 -7.86
CA TYR A 349 -9.79 17.93 -8.11
C TYR A 349 -10.10 17.33 -9.47
N VAL A 350 -11.38 17.30 -9.86
CA VAL A 350 -11.82 16.76 -11.16
C VAL A 350 -11.18 17.56 -12.30
N GLU A 351 -11.20 18.90 -12.23
CA GLU A 351 -10.54 19.77 -13.21
C GLU A 351 -9.07 19.41 -13.44
N VAL A 352 -8.31 19.22 -12.35
CA VAL A 352 -6.89 18.87 -12.45
C VAL A 352 -6.70 17.47 -13.03
N VAL A 353 -7.51 16.49 -12.62
CA VAL A 353 -7.42 15.12 -13.16
C VAL A 353 -7.78 15.10 -14.65
N GLU A 354 -8.84 15.77 -15.08
CA GLU A 354 -9.22 15.86 -16.50
C GLU A 354 -8.15 16.55 -17.35
N SER A 355 -7.50 17.59 -16.82
CA SER A 355 -6.35 18.23 -17.45
C SER A 355 -5.20 17.23 -17.67
N ARG A 356 -4.84 16.47 -16.63
CA ARG A 356 -3.76 15.46 -16.70
C ARG A 356 -4.09 14.33 -17.68
N ILE A 357 -5.35 13.88 -17.71
CA ILE A 357 -5.83 12.90 -18.70
C ILE A 357 -5.66 13.45 -20.12
N THR A 358 -6.01 14.72 -20.33
CA THR A 358 -5.85 15.40 -21.62
C THR A 358 -4.38 15.49 -22.02
N GLU A 359 -3.48 15.81 -21.09
CA GLU A 359 -2.04 15.80 -21.32
C GLU A 359 -1.51 14.42 -21.73
N LEU A 360 -1.92 13.34 -21.03
CA LEU A 360 -1.52 11.96 -21.38
C LEU A 360 -1.99 11.55 -22.77
N LYS A 361 -3.21 11.94 -23.17
CA LYS A 361 -3.75 11.63 -24.50
C LYS A 361 -3.03 12.38 -25.63
N LYS A 362 -2.36 13.49 -25.31
CA LYS A 362 -1.60 14.34 -26.25
C LYS A 362 -0.10 14.00 -26.33
N LEU A 363 0.43 13.19 -25.40
CA LEU A 363 1.73 12.55 -25.58
C LEU A 363 1.71 11.79 -26.89
#